data_AF-A0ABD3NKC7-F1
#
_entry.id   AF-A0ABD3NKC7-F1
#
_cell.length_a   1.000
_cell.length_b   1.000
_cell.length_c   1.000
_cell.angle_alpha   90.00
_cell.angle_beta   90.00
_cell.angle_gamma   90.00
#
_symmetry.space_group_name_H-M   'P 1'
#
loop_
_entity.id
_entity.type
_entity.pdbx_description
1 polymer ?
#
loop_
_entity_poly.entity_id
_entity_poly.type
_entity_poly.pdbx_seq_one_letter_code
_entity_poly.pdbx_strand_id
1 'polypeptide(L)'
;MIRRLLLPLMFSLVAGGTTDRSIVIMNQSGRRVEVHWVPPGGGELVLQSKPDLLNGADLNLNSYVSHTFQVKEMPGKISQKCTGENEECMVGTFTVNSHENQVIFIRPGIEIEHSDTKRIAEKSAQKILDTCRETAKVSLASNPDDATTILEQLGQCVEDGIATHIEVANEEIKFQSEVRLDMADLLEDYTCYDEKLESSEPKSSFQWKGRKVDVMLDRPSAKIHYIENFITQEECDAVHEEAKEDLEDATVADGKGGSTLDEARKAKQAGIAVEWEKEASGDHIAVLSRRVYMYTNYVLPFNIDEDGQEDLMSIQYFGRGKDDEAPDQYQPHCDGDCDGRPFRDGERMATMVMYCEIPKVGGATNFMNAGIHIKPKKYAATFFSYINPETMIVDDGLTAHSGCPVWEGEKKIVTQWIRLGVDEDTPWDSFDTSKFQC
;
A
#
# COMPACT_ATOMS: atom_id res chain seq x y z
N MET A 1 -29.44 -44.96 23.55
CA MET A 1 -28.46 -45.83 22.84
C MET A 1 -28.10 -45.10 21.56
N ILE A 2 -26.91 -44.54 21.30
CA ILE A 2 -25.54 -44.89 21.67
C ILE A 2 -24.69 -43.59 21.68
N ARG A 3 -23.83 -43.45 22.70
CA ARG A 3 -22.66 -42.56 22.77
C ARG A 3 -21.51 -43.14 21.94
N ARG A 4 -20.69 -42.28 21.30
CA ARG A 4 -19.20 -42.33 21.20
C ARG A 4 -18.72 -41.14 20.34
N LEU A 5 -18.13 -40.09 20.93
CA LEU A 5 -16.68 -39.87 21.18
C LEU A 5 -15.80 -39.88 19.92
N LEU A 6 -15.23 -38.72 19.54
CA LEU A 6 -13.77 -38.45 19.65
C LEU A 6 -13.37 -37.01 19.21
N LEU A 7 -12.36 -36.52 19.93
CA LEU A 7 -11.63 -35.24 20.00
C LEU A 7 -11.30 -34.42 18.73
N PRO A 8 -10.91 -33.14 18.90
CA PRO A 8 -10.47 -32.22 17.85
C PRO A 8 -8.98 -32.47 17.51
N LEU A 9 -8.63 -32.43 16.21
CA LEU A 9 -7.23 -32.35 15.79
C LEU A 9 -6.76 -30.89 15.85
N MET A 10 -5.89 -30.60 16.82
CA MET A 10 -4.80 -29.65 16.60
C MET A 10 -3.85 -30.23 15.56
N PHE A 11 -3.46 -29.43 14.55
CA PHE A 11 -2.21 -29.63 13.84
C PHE A 11 -1.53 -28.28 13.54
N SER A 12 -0.26 -28.24 13.93
CA SER A 12 0.84 -27.30 13.75
C SER A 12 0.71 -26.11 12.80
N LEU A 13 1.14 -24.96 13.34
CA LEU A 13 1.93 -23.94 12.64
C LEU A 13 3.00 -24.60 11.74
N VAL A 14 2.90 -24.36 10.44
CA VAL A 14 4.02 -24.35 9.51
C VAL A 14 3.88 -23.05 8.75
N ALA A 15 4.96 -22.26 8.67
CA ALA A 15 5.01 -21.02 7.89
C ALA A 15 4.57 -21.32 6.44
N GLY A 16 3.37 -20.87 6.06
CA GLY A 16 2.78 -21.08 4.74
C GLY A 16 2.39 -19.73 4.18
N GLY A 17 2.96 -19.37 3.02
CA GLY A 17 2.55 -18.18 2.28
C GLY A 17 1.03 -18.18 2.05
N THR A 18 0.45 -16.98 1.97
CA THR A 18 -0.96 -16.78 1.65
C THR A 18 -1.33 -17.55 0.38
N THR A 19 -2.52 -18.17 0.36
CA THR A 19 -2.98 -19.00 -0.77
C THR A 19 -3.97 -18.27 -1.68
N ASP A 20 -4.40 -17.07 -1.31
CA ASP A 20 -5.22 -16.18 -2.14
C ASP A 20 -4.38 -15.50 -3.24
N ARG A 21 -4.99 -15.30 -4.40
CA ARG A 21 -4.37 -14.70 -5.58
C ARG A 21 -5.39 -13.80 -6.27
N SER A 22 -4.97 -12.56 -6.55
CA SER A 22 -5.65 -11.70 -7.51
C SER A 22 -5.28 -12.15 -8.92
N ILE A 23 -6.29 -12.40 -9.75
CA ILE A 23 -6.13 -12.82 -11.14
C ILE A 23 -6.91 -11.89 -12.07
N VAL A 24 -6.32 -11.61 -13.23
CA VAL A 24 -6.95 -10.86 -14.33
C VAL A 24 -7.19 -11.80 -15.49
N ILE A 25 -8.42 -11.93 -15.97
CA ILE A 25 -8.76 -12.76 -17.12
C ILE A 25 -9.04 -11.83 -18.29
N MET A 26 -8.18 -11.83 -19.31
CA MET A 26 -8.33 -10.99 -20.48
C MET A 26 -8.83 -11.80 -21.68
N ASN A 27 -9.98 -11.42 -22.21
CA ASN A 27 -10.51 -12.07 -23.40
C ASN A 27 -9.95 -11.44 -24.68
N GLN A 28 -9.09 -12.18 -25.38
CA GLN A 28 -8.54 -11.79 -26.69
C GLN A 28 -8.87 -12.86 -27.76
N SER A 29 -9.95 -13.59 -27.55
CA SER A 29 -10.33 -14.73 -28.41
C SER A 29 -10.98 -14.32 -29.72
N GLY A 30 -11.34 -13.04 -29.87
CA GLY A 30 -12.22 -12.55 -30.92
C GLY A 30 -13.70 -12.88 -30.70
N ARG A 31 -14.06 -13.47 -29.55
CA ARG A 31 -15.41 -13.99 -29.24
C ARG A 31 -15.95 -13.49 -27.90
N ARG A 32 -17.24 -13.74 -27.66
CA ARG A 32 -17.88 -13.59 -26.35
C ARG A 32 -17.68 -14.87 -25.56
N VAL A 33 -17.35 -14.76 -24.28
CA VAL A 33 -17.07 -15.93 -23.44
C VAL A 33 -17.70 -15.79 -22.05
N GLU A 34 -18.03 -16.91 -21.44
CA GLU A 34 -18.41 -16.99 -20.03
C GLU A 34 -17.31 -17.67 -19.21
N VAL A 35 -17.00 -17.10 -18.06
CA VAL A 35 -16.03 -17.65 -17.10
C VAL A 35 -16.79 -18.23 -15.92
N HIS A 36 -16.55 -19.50 -15.63
CA HIS A 36 -17.20 -20.24 -14.55
C HIS A 36 -16.16 -20.77 -13.57
N TRP A 37 -16.41 -20.64 -12.28
CA TRP A 37 -15.67 -21.36 -11.26
C TRP A 37 -16.12 -22.83 -11.20
N VAL A 38 -15.16 -23.74 -11.09
CA VAL A 38 -15.37 -25.19 -11.03
C VAL A 38 -15.22 -25.63 -9.57
N PRO A 39 -16.31 -26.03 -8.87
CA PRO A 39 -16.24 -26.41 -7.47
C PRO A 39 -15.38 -27.68 -7.25
N PRO A 40 -14.49 -27.69 -6.25
CA PRO A 40 -13.73 -28.89 -5.90
C PRO A 40 -14.68 -29.98 -5.38
N GLY A 41 -14.66 -31.15 -6.03
CA GLY A 41 -15.49 -32.31 -5.65
C GLY A 41 -16.67 -32.62 -6.58
N GLY A 42 -16.86 -31.86 -7.67
CA GLY A 42 -17.89 -32.13 -8.68
C GLY A 42 -19.26 -31.56 -8.28
N GLY A 43 -19.47 -30.29 -8.61
CA GLY A 43 -20.74 -29.57 -8.44
C GLY A 43 -21.08 -28.77 -9.69
N GLU A 44 -22.18 -28.01 -9.64
CA GLU A 44 -22.59 -27.13 -10.74
C GLU A 44 -21.61 -25.97 -10.91
N LEU A 45 -21.30 -25.63 -12.17
CA LEU A 45 -20.41 -24.54 -12.52
C LEU A 45 -20.99 -23.19 -12.09
N VAL A 46 -20.18 -22.35 -11.43
CA VAL A 46 -20.65 -21.06 -10.90
C VAL A 46 -20.17 -19.93 -11.79
N LEU A 47 -21.08 -19.31 -12.55
CA LEU A 47 -20.78 -18.19 -13.45
C LEU A 47 -20.19 -16.99 -12.68
N GLN A 48 -18.99 -16.57 -13.07
CA GLN A 48 -18.24 -15.43 -12.52
C GLN A 48 -18.35 -14.18 -13.40
N SER A 49 -18.41 -14.35 -14.73
CA SER A 49 -18.60 -13.24 -15.67
C SER A 49 -20.08 -12.91 -15.82
N LYS A 50 -20.59 -11.92 -15.06
CA LYS A 50 -21.94 -11.34 -15.26
C LYS A 50 -21.84 -9.83 -15.55
N PRO A 51 -22.19 -9.36 -16.77
CA PRO A 51 -22.54 -10.11 -17.98
C PRO A 51 -21.34 -10.89 -18.56
N ASP A 52 -21.57 -11.63 -19.64
CA ASP A 52 -20.53 -12.38 -20.36
C ASP A 52 -19.39 -11.47 -20.87
N LEU A 53 -18.18 -12.02 -20.95
CA LEU A 53 -16.98 -11.26 -21.21
C LEU A 53 -16.78 -11.05 -22.73
N LEU A 54 -16.77 -9.80 -23.16
CA LEU A 54 -16.58 -9.42 -24.56
C LEU A 54 -15.11 -9.52 -24.98
N ASN A 55 -14.84 -9.63 -26.28
CA ASN A 55 -13.48 -9.55 -26.79
C ASN A 55 -12.88 -8.16 -26.51
N GLY A 56 -11.65 -8.14 -26.01
CA GLY A 56 -10.94 -6.95 -25.54
C GLY A 56 -11.25 -6.55 -24.10
N ALA A 57 -12.22 -7.19 -23.45
CA ALA A 57 -12.57 -6.92 -22.06
C ALA A 57 -11.82 -7.85 -21.10
N ASP A 58 -11.66 -7.39 -19.86
CA ASP A 58 -11.06 -8.13 -18.76
C ASP A 58 -12.05 -8.40 -17.61
N LEU A 59 -11.71 -9.39 -16.78
CA LEU A 59 -12.42 -9.75 -15.56
C LEU A 59 -11.41 -9.95 -14.43
N ASN A 60 -11.53 -9.14 -13.39
CA ASN A 60 -10.69 -9.24 -12.18
C ASN A 60 -11.38 -10.10 -11.12
N LEU A 61 -10.68 -11.08 -10.57
CA LEU A 61 -11.20 -11.99 -9.55
C LEU A 61 -10.15 -12.21 -8.45
N ASN A 62 -10.62 -12.31 -7.21
CA ASN A 62 -9.85 -12.90 -6.12
C ASN A 62 -10.18 -14.39 -6.03
N SER A 63 -9.16 -15.24 -6.04
CA SER A 63 -9.30 -16.69 -6.01
C SER A 63 -8.20 -17.32 -5.15
N TYR A 64 -8.18 -18.65 -5.00
CA TYR A 64 -7.10 -19.35 -4.29
C TYR A 64 -6.27 -20.21 -5.24
N VAL A 65 -5.01 -20.44 -4.89
CA VAL A 65 -4.17 -21.45 -5.55
C VAL A 65 -4.93 -22.76 -5.60
N SER A 66 -4.89 -23.46 -6.75
CA SER A 66 -5.63 -24.69 -7.09
C SER A 66 -7.10 -24.51 -7.50
N HIS A 67 -7.69 -23.32 -7.36
CA HIS A 67 -9.01 -23.07 -7.95
C HIS A 67 -8.95 -23.20 -9.47
N THR A 68 -9.94 -23.89 -10.03
CA THR A 68 -10.04 -24.12 -11.47
C THR A 68 -11.25 -23.38 -12.02
N PHE A 69 -11.07 -22.79 -13.20
CA PHE A 69 -12.11 -22.08 -13.92
C PHE A 69 -12.27 -22.68 -15.31
N GLN A 70 -13.50 -22.64 -15.80
CA GLN A 70 -13.87 -23.02 -17.15
C GLN A 70 -14.28 -21.77 -17.92
N VAL A 71 -13.70 -21.59 -19.10
CA VAL A 71 -14.06 -20.56 -20.07
C VAL A 71 -14.86 -21.22 -21.18
N LYS A 72 -16.04 -20.70 -21.49
CA LYS A 72 -16.93 -21.23 -22.51
C LYS A 72 -17.26 -20.17 -23.55
N GLU A 73 -17.09 -20.49 -24.83
CA GLU A 73 -17.53 -19.64 -25.93
C GLU A 73 -19.06 -19.45 -25.92
N MET A 74 -19.52 -18.23 -26.19
CA MET A 74 -20.94 -17.92 -26.34
C MET A 74 -21.33 -17.82 -27.82
N PRO A 75 -22.53 -18.32 -28.21
CA PRO A 75 -23.01 -18.20 -29.58
C PRO A 75 -23.08 -16.75 -30.04
N GLY A 76 -22.83 -16.53 -31.35
CA GLY A 76 -22.98 -15.21 -31.95
C GLY A 76 -24.40 -14.66 -31.77
N LYS A 77 -24.55 -13.38 -31.39
CA LYS A 77 -25.88 -12.78 -31.12
C LYS A 77 -26.86 -12.91 -32.30
N ILE A 78 -26.35 -12.83 -33.53
CA ILE A 78 -27.16 -12.90 -34.76
C ILE A 78 -27.19 -14.33 -35.32
N SER A 79 -26.02 -14.98 -35.43
CA SER A 79 -25.91 -16.31 -36.03
C SER A 79 -26.43 -17.44 -35.14
N GLN A 80 -26.49 -17.23 -33.81
CA GLN A 80 -26.84 -18.23 -32.79
C GLN A 80 -25.98 -19.50 -32.85
N LYS A 81 -24.79 -19.41 -33.45
CA LYS A 81 -23.85 -20.52 -33.66
C LYS A 81 -22.49 -20.20 -33.05
N CYS A 82 -21.81 -21.24 -32.56
CA CYS A 82 -20.43 -21.18 -32.10
C CYS A 82 -19.45 -21.59 -33.22
N THR A 83 -18.16 -21.40 -32.99
CA THR A 83 -17.15 -21.51 -34.05
C THR A 83 -16.29 -22.77 -34.02
N GLY A 84 -16.55 -23.68 -33.07
CA GLY A 84 -15.96 -25.01 -33.07
C GLY A 84 -16.49 -25.92 -34.19
N GLU A 85 -15.88 -27.10 -34.32
CA GLU A 85 -16.36 -28.14 -35.23
C GLU A 85 -17.82 -28.50 -34.92
N ASN A 86 -18.64 -28.68 -35.97
CA ASN A 86 -20.08 -28.95 -35.85
C ASN A 86 -20.90 -27.87 -35.11
N GLU A 87 -20.42 -26.61 -35.08
CA GLU A 87 -21.09 -25.48 -34.39
C GLU A 87 -21.12 -25.61 -32.85
N GLU A 88 -20.28 -26.48 -32.29
CA GLU A 88 -20.11 -26.61 -30.85
C GLU A 88 -19.30 -25.44 -30.26
N CYS A 89 -19.67 -25.00 -29.06
CA CYS A 89 -18.98 -23.93 -28.36
C CYS A 89 -17.71 -24.45 -27.71
N MET A 90 -16.59 -23.82 -28.04
CA MET A 90 -15.29 -24.21 -27.50
C MET A 90 -15.22 -23.94 -26.00
N VAL A 91 -14.47 -24.80 -25.31
CA VAL A 91 -14.29 -24.75 -23.86
C VAL A 91 -12.80 -24.83 -23.54
N GLY A 92 -12.33 -23.93 -22.69
CA GLY A 92 -10.99 -23.96 -22.11
C GLY A 92 -11.08 -24.06 -20.59
N THR A 93 -10.03 -24.54 -19.96
CA THR A 93 -9.92 -24.59 -18.50
C THR A 93 -8.57 -24.10 -18.05
N PHE A 94 -8.53 -23.42 -16.92
CA PHE A 94 -7.28 -22.99 -16.31
C PHE A 94 -7.35 -23.11 -14.79
N THR A 95 -6.18 -23.29 -14.18
CA THR A 95 -6.05 -23.43 -12.73
C THR A 95 -5.15 -22.32 -12.21
N VAL A 96 -5.60 -21.64 -11.16
CA VAL A 96 -4.83 -20.60 -10.49
C VAL A 96 -3.58 -21.21 -9.88
N ASN A 97 -2.43 -20.69 -10.27
CA ASN A 97 -1.12 -21.17 -9.79
C ASN A 97 -0.62 -20.32 -8.61
N SER A 98 0.57 -20.61 -8.10
CA SER A 98 1.13 -19.94 -6.92
C SER A 98 1.77 -18.58 -7.18
N HIS A 99 1.89 -18.12 -8.43
CA HIS A 99 2.53 -16.84 -8.78
C HIS A 99 1.63 -15.63 -8.47
N GLU A 100 2.25 -14.50 -8.14
CA GLU A 100 1.60 -13.21 -7.91
C GLU A 100 1.21 -12.54 -9.25
N ASN A 101 0.16 -11.71 -9.26
CA ASN A 101 -0.27 -10.89 -10.41
C ASN A 101 -0.47 -11.68 -11.73
N GLN A 102 -1.23 -12.78 -11.66
CA GLN A 102 -1.50 -13.63 -12.83
C GLN A 102 -2.50 -12.98 -13.79
N VAL A 103 -2.13 -12.92 -15.06
CA VAL A 103 -3.00 -12.54 -16.18
C VAL A 103 -3.26 -13.77 -17.04
N ILE A 104 -4.51 -14.16 -17.21
CA ILE A 104 -4.96 -15.27 -18.02
C ILE A 104 -5.50 -14.72 -19.33
N PHE A 105 -4.78 -14.93 -20.42
CA PHE A 105 -5.24 -14.56 -21.76
C PHE A 105 -6.04 -15.69 -22.37
N ILE A 106 -7.26 -15.39 -22.81
CA ILE A 106 -8.07 -16.28 -23.63
C ILE A 106 -7.79 -15.92 -25.09
N ARG A 107 -7.04 -16.76 -25.80
CA ARG A 107 -6.61 -16.56 -27.19
C ARG A 107 -7.63 -17.12 -28.18
N PRO A 108 -7.50 -16.83 -29.50
CA PRO A 108 -8.35 -17.46 -30.51
C PRO A 108 -8.35 -18.99 -30.37
N GLY A 109 -9.52 -19.62 -30.52
CA GLY A 109 -9.69 -21.05 -30.24
C GLY A 109 -9.96 -21.39 -28.76
N ILE A 110 -10.15 -20.38 -27.89
CA ILE A 110 -10.27 -20.55 -26.42
C ILE A 110 -9.02 -21.21 -25.83
N GLU A 111 -7.86 -20.98 -26.46
CA GLU A 111 -6.57 -21.37 -25.90
C GLU A 111 -6.24 -20.49 -24.69
N ILE A 112 -5.86 -21.10 -23.58
CA ILE A 112 -5.54 -20.39 -22.33
C ILE A 112 -4.03 -20.19 -22.24
N GLU A 113 -3.61 -18.93 -22.18
CA GLU A 113 -2.23 -18.55 -21.89
C GLU A 113 -2.16 -17.87 -20.51
N HIS A 114 -1.49 -18.51 -19.55
CA HIS A 114 -1.11 -17.85 -18.30
C HIS A 114 0.07 -16.93 -18.55
N SER A 115 0.02 -15.70 -18.07
CA SER A 115 1.14 -14.78 -18.00
C SER A 115 1.25 -14.22 -16.59
N ASP A 116 2.45 -14.16 -16.04
CA ASP A 116 2.73 -13.47 -14.78
C ASP A 116 3.96 -12.59 -14.99
N THR A 117 4.12 -11.56 -14.16
CA THR A 117 5.21 -10.57 -14.30
C THR A 117 6.58 -11.23 -14.32
N LYS A 118 6.76 -12.31 -13.56
CA LYS A 118 8.00 -13.10 -13.54
C LYS A 118 8.23 -13.82 -14.86
N ARG A 119 7.23 -14.48 -15.43
CA ARG A 119 7.30 -15.20 -16.71
C ARG A 119 7.40 -14.25 -17.90
N ILE A 120 6.80 -13.06 -17.84
CA ILE A 120 6.98 -12.00 -18.84
C ILE A 120 8.43 -11.53 -18.80
N ALA A 121 8.96 -11.22 -17.61
CA ALA A 121 10.36 -10.84 -17.43
C ALA A 121 11.33 -11.95 -17.87
N GLU A 122 11.06 -13.21 -17.52
CA GLU A 122 11.84 -14.39 -17.94
C GLU A 122 11.80 -14.60 -19.46
N LYS A 123 10.61 -14.50 -20.09
CA LYS A 123 10.49 -14.58 -21.55
C LYS A 123 11.21 -13.43 -22.24
N SER A 124 11.14 -12.23 -21.68
CA SER A 124 11.84 -11.06 -22.21
C SER A 124 13.36 -11.21 -22.09
N ALA A 125 13.85 -11.60 -20.93
CA ALA A 125 15.26 -11.91 -20.69
C ALA A 125 15.77 -13.02 -21.62
N GLN A 126 14.97 -14.08 -21.81
CA GLN A 126 15.31 -15.16 -22.73
C GLN A 126 15.39 -14.67 -24.18
N LYS A 127 14.47 -13.80 -24.61
CA LYS A 127 14.48 -13.21 -25.95
C LYS A 127 15.72 -12.33 -26.19
N ILE A 128 16.15 -11.56 -25.19
CA ILE A 128 17.39 -10.77 -25.24
C ILE A 128 18.59 -11.72 -25.38
N LEU A 129 18.67 -12.73 -24.51
CA LEU A 129 19.75 -13.72 -24.55
C LEU A 129 19.83 -14.45 -25.89
N ASP A 130 18.69 -14.84 -26.46
CA ASP A 130 18.64 -15.52 -27.75
C ASP A 130 19.10 -14.59 -28.89
N THR A 131 18.66 -13.33 -28.88
CA THR A 131 19.06 -12.32 -29.87
C THR A 131 20.57 -12.04 -29.80
N CYS A 132 21.11 -11.87 -28.60
CA CYS A 132 22.53 -11.64 -28.39
C CYS A 132 23.38 -12.87 -28.76
N ARG A 133 22.90 -14.08 -28.45
CA ARG A 133 23.56 -15.33 -28.83
C ARG A 133 23.61 -15.52 -30.34
N GLU A 134 22.53 -15.24 -31.06
CA GLU A 134 22.54 -15.35 -32.53
C GLU A 134 23.51 -14.35 -33.17
N THR A 135 23.57 -13.12 -32.64
CA THR A 135 24.56 -12.13 -33.06
C THR A 135 26.00 -12.63 -32.82
N ALA A 136 26.28 -13.19 -31.64
CA ALA A 136 27.59 -13.74 -31.31
C ALA A 136 27.98 -14.95 -32.19
N LYS A 137 27.03 -15.84 -32.52
CA LYS A 137 27.25 -16.97 -33.43
C LYS A 137 27.64 -16.51 -34.83
N VAL A 138 26.97 -15.48 -35.36
CA VAL A 138 27.27 -14.90 -36.67
C VAL A 138 28.68 -14.29 -36.68
N SER A 139 29.07 -13.57 -35.62
CA SER A 139 30.42 -13.01 -35.49
C SER A 139 31.50 -14.09 -35.39
N LEU A 140 31.25 -15.17 -34.62
CA LEU A 140 32.18 -16.29 -34.47
C LEU A 140 32.40 -17.07 -35.77
N ALA A 141 31.35 -17.23 -36.58
CA ALA A 141 31.47 -17.85 -37.91
C ALA A 141 32.30 -17.01 -38.89
N SER A 142 32.42 -15.70 -38.63
CA SER A 142 33.09 -14.73 -39.50
C SER A 142 34.55 -14.48 -39.09
N ASN A 143 34.89 -14.57 -37.80
CA ASN A 143 36.23 -14.33 -37.27
C ASN A 143 36.54 -15.24 -36.06
N PRO A 144 37.03 -16.48 -36.29
CA PRO A 144 37.14 -17.50 -35.24
C PRO A 144 38.21 -17.25 -34.17
N ASP A 145 39.24 -16.45 -34.48
CA ASP A 145 40.40 -16.21 -33.61
C ASP A 145 40.15 -15.12 -32.54
N ASP A 146 38.95 -14.53 -32.52
CA ASP A 146 38.60 -13.35 -31.69
C ASP A 146 37.54 -13.65 -30.62
N ALA A 147 37.61 -14.86 -30.05
CA ALA A 147 36.61 -15.38 -29.11
C ALA A 147 36.44 -14.51 -27.84
N THR A 148 37.52 -13.87 -27.36
CA THR A 148 37.47 -12.98 -26.20
C THR A 148 36.63 -11.74 -26.47
N THR A 149 36.85 -11.08 -27.62
CA THR A 149 36.08 -9.89 -28.00
C THR A 149 34.62 -10.23 -28.31
N ILE A 150 34.33 -11.42 -28.84
CA ILE A 150 32.95 -11.89 -29.05
C ILE A 150 32.23 -12.14 -27.71
N LEU A 151 32.93 -12.65 -26.68
CA LEU A 151 32.38 -12.81 -25.34
C LEU A 151 32.09 -11.47 -24.66
N GLU A 152 32.98 -10.48 -24.82
CA GLU A 152 32.75 -9.11 -24.33
C GLU A 152 31.54 -8.47 -25.02
N GLN A 153 31.42 -8.60 -26.35
CA GLN A 153 30.27 -8.12 -27.11
C GLN A 153 28.95 -8.80 -26.71
N LEU A 154 28.99 -10.10 -26.41
CA LEU A 154 27.84 -10.83 -25.90
C LEU A 154 27.41 -10.30 -24.52
N GLY A 155 28.37 -10.05 -23.63
CA GLY A 155 28.14 -9.43 -22.32
C GLY A 155 27.47 -8.07 -22.46
N GLN A 156 28.05 -7.18 -23.26
CA GLN A 156 27.51 -5.85 -23.51
C GLN A 156 26.09 -5.88 -24.10
N CYS A 157 25.84 -6.76 -25.08
CA CYS A 157 24.50 -6.89 -25.68
C CYS A 157 23.43 -7.27 -24.66
N VAL A 158 23.77 -8.18 -23.73
CA VAL A 158 22.83 -8.60 -22.68
C VAL A 158 22.63 -7.49 -21.66
N GLU A 159 23.69 -6.78 -21.25
CA GLU A 159 23.59 -5.63 -20.35
C GLU A 159 22.72 -4.52 -20.95
N ASP A 160 22.97 -4.14 -22.21
CA ASP A 160 22.21 -3.10 -22.91
C ASP A 160 20.73 -3.51 -23.05
N GLY A 161 20.47 -4.77 -23.46
CA GLY A 161 19.11 -5.27 -23.60
C GLY A 161 18.34 -5.28 -22.28
N ILE A 162 18.98 -5.68 -21.18
CA ILE A 162 18.38 -5.66 -19.85
C ILE A 162 18.14 -4.21 -19.40
N ALA A 163 19.10 -3.31 -19.61
CA ALA A 163 18.97 -1.91 -19.25
C ALA A 163 17.77 -1.24 -19.95
N THR A 164 17.57 -1.47 -21.25
CA THR A 164 16.39 -0.96 -21.98
C THR A 164 15.08 -1.51 -21.42
N HIS A 165 15.03 -2.80 -21.03
CA HIS A 165 13.82 -3.36 -20.45
C HIS A 165 13.52 -2.84 -19.04
N ILE A 166 14.54 -2.55 -18.24
CA ILE A 166 14.39 -1.86 -16.95
C ILE A 166 13.87 -0.44 -17.17
N GLU A 167 14.39 0.28 -18.17
CA GLU A 167 13.92 1.62 -18.52
C GLU A 167 12.45 1.63 -18.92
N VAL A 168 12.03 0.73 -19.82
CA VAL A 168 10.61 0.59 -20.21
C VAL A 168 9.72 0.23 -19.01
N ALA A 169 10.17 -0.69 -18.14
CA ALA A 169 9.41 -1.04 -16.94
C ALA A 169 9.30 0.16 -15.97
N ASN A 170 10.36 0.95 -15.84
CA ASN A 170 10.35 2.17 -15.04
C ASN A 170 9.44 3.25 -15.63
N GLU A 171 9.42 3.42 -16.95
CA GLU A 171 8.48 4.32 -17.63
C GLU A 171 7.03 3.87 -17.41
N GLU A 172 6.76 2.58 -17.46
CA GLU A 172 5.42 2.04 -17.19
C GLU A 172 5.01 2.22 -15.73
N ILE A 173 5.91 1.97 -14.77
CA ILE A 173 5.69 2.26 -13.34
C ILE A 173 5.41 3.75 -13.14
N LYS A 174 6.19 4.62 -13.79
CA LYS A 174 6.02 6.06 -13.69
C LYS A 174 4.66 6.50 -14.26
N PHE A 175 4.28 6.00 -15.43
CA PHE A 175 2.97 6.27 -16.02
C PHE A 175 1.82 5.80 -15.11
N GLN A 176 1.92 4.60 -14.53
CA GLN A 176 0.92 4.11 -13.58
C GLN A 176 0.85 4.97 -12.31
N SER A 177 2.00 5.46 -11.83
CA SER A 177 2.06 6.40 -10.70
C SER A 177 1.41 7.74 -11.04
N GLU A 178 1.67 8.29 -12.23
CA GLU A 178 1.03 9.52 -12.72
C GLU A 178 -0.50 9.36 -12.81
N VAL A 179 -1.00 8.27 -13.41
CA VAL A 179 -2.45 7.99 -13.47
C VAL A 179 -3.05 7.84 -12.07
N ARG A 180 -2.33 7.20 -11.14
CA ARG A 180 -2.76 7.04 -9.75
C ARG A 180 -2.86 8.39 -9.04
N LEU A 181 -1.90 9.28 -9.23
CA LEU A 181 -1.90 10.64 -8.68
C LEU A 181 -3.07 11.47 -9.25
N ASP A 182 -3.29 11.43 -10.56
CA ASP A 182 -4.41 12.12 -11.21
C ASP A 182 -5.77 11.61 -10.68
N MET A 183 -5.89 10.30 -10.47
CA MET A 183 -7.09 9.70 -9.87
C MET A 183 -7.25 10.06 -8.39
N ALA A 184 -6.15 10.15 -7.64
CA ALA A 184 -6.15 10.48 -6.22
C ALA A 184 -6.74 11.88 -5.97
N ASP A 185 -6.31 12.87 -6.74
CA ASP A 185 -6.83 14.24 -6.66
C ASP A 185 -8.33 14.30 -6.93
N LEU A 186 -8.81 13.50 -7.90
CA LEU A 186 -10.24 13.40 -8.19
C LEU A 186 -11.02 12.70 -7.07
N LEU A 187 -10.42 11.74 -6.38
CA LEU A 187 -11.08 10.87 -5.40
C LEU A 187 -11.17 11.49 -4.00
N GLU A 188 -10.34 12.47 -3.67
CA GLU A 188 -10.36 13.12 -2.36
C GLU A 188 -11.73 13.72 -2.05
N ASP A 189 -12.29 14.50 -2.99
CA ASP A 189 -13.61 15.10 -2.85
C ASP A 189 -14.74 14.07 -2.69
N TYR A 190 -14.64 12.89 -3.31
CA TYR A 190 -15.68 11.87 -3.13
C TYR A 190 -15.54 11.14 -1.80
N THR A 191 -14.32 10.88 -1.36
CA THR A 191 -14.04 10.09 -0.16
C THR A 191 -14.18 10.89 1.13
N CYS A 192 -13.81 12.18 1.12
CA CYS A 192 -13.90 13.04 2.29
C CYS A 192 -15.30 13.65 2.51
N TYR A 193 -16.13 13.73 1.47
CA TYR A 193 -17.48 14.30 1.58
C TYR A 193 -18.60 13.25 1.72
N ASP A 194 -18.30 11.96 1.51
CA ASP A 194 -19.26 10.89 1.79
C ASP A 194 -19.20 10.44 3.26
N GLU A 195 -20.12 10.98 4.06
CA GLU A 195 -20.26 10.65 5.49
C GLU A 195 -20.58 9.18 5.78
N LYS A 196 -21.14 8.48 4.79
CA LYS A 196 -21.53 7.08 4.90
C LYS A 196 -20.43 6.14 4.45
N LEU A 197 -19.34 6.67 3.91
CA LEU A 197 -18.18 5.86 3.59
C LEU A 197 -17.64 5.26 4.88
N GLU A 198 -17.50 3.95 4.87
CA GLU A 198 -16.86 3.20 5.95
C GLU A 198 -15.37 3.03 5.63
N SER A 199 -14.57 2.69 6.65
CA SER A 199 -13.15 2.41 6.43
C SER A 199 -12.96 1.33 5.36
N SER A 200 -11.89 1.46 4.56
CA SER A 200 -11.47 0.42 3.63
C SER A 200 -11.29 -0.92 4.35
N GLU A 201 -11.56 -2.01 3.66
CA GLU A 201 -11.34 -3.36 4.21
C GLU A 201 -9.84 -3.65 4.35
N PRO A 202 -9.39 -4.22 5.48
CA PRO A 202 -7.99 -4.58 5.66
C PRO A 202 -7.60 -5.78 4.80
N LYS A 203 -6.34 -5.82 4.37
CA LYS A 203 -5.78 -6.97 3.64
C LYS A 203 -5.59 -8.17 4.55
N SER A 204 -5.18 -7.92 5.79
CA SER A 204 -5.03 -8.93 6.83
C SER A 204 -5.09 -8.28 8.22
N SER A 205 -5.16 -9.09 9.26
CA SER A 205 -5.13 -8.61 10.65
C SER A 205 -4.27 -9.52 11.51
N PHE A 206 -3.64 -8.95 12.54
CA PHE A 206 -2.90 -9.69 13.55
C PHE A 206 -3.09 -9.08 14.96
N GLN A 207 -2.51 -9.74 15.97
CA GLN A 207 -2.54 -9.28 17.35
C GLN A 207 -1.15 -8.83 17.79
N TRP A 208 -1.04 -7.61 18.31
CA TRP A 208 0.19 -7.08 18.90
C TRP A 208 -0.07 -6.69 20.35
N LYS A 209 0.53 -7.42 21.30
CA LYS A 209 0.38 -7.17 22.74
C LYS A 209 -1.09 -6.99 23.18
N GLY A 210 -1.98 -7.84 22.65
CA GLY A 210 -3.43 -7.81 22.95
C GLY A 210 -4.24 -6.76 22.20
N ARG A 211 -3.64 -6.05 21.23
CA ARG A 211 -4.32 -5.08 20.36
C ARG A 211 -4.50 -5.68 18.97
N LYS A 212 -5.68 -5.49 18.39
CA LYS A 212 -5.93 -5.84 16.98
C LYS A 212 -5.22 -4.82 16.09
N VAL A 213 -4.44 -5.33 15.15
CA VAL A 213 -3.81 -4.55 14.09
C VAL A 213 -4.40 -5.01 12.76
N ASP A 214 -4.91 -4.07 11.99
CA ASP A 214 -5.40 -4.23 10.64
C ASP A 214 -4.35 -3.69 9.66
N VAL A 215 -3.91 -4.53 8.72
CA VAL A 215 -2.91 -4.19 7.70
C VAL A 215 -3.64 -3.69 6.47
N MET A 216 -3.54 -2.38 6.21
CA MET A 216 -4.20 -1.71 5.08
C MET A 216 -3.30 -1.77 3.84
N LEU A 217 -2.01 -1.51 4.03
CA LEU A 217 -0.99 -1.61 3.00
C LEU A 217 0.26 -2.27 3.57
N ASP A 218 0.83 -3.20 2.80
CA ASP A 218 2.11 -3.83 3.12
C ASP A 218 2.98 -3.86 1.86
N ARG A 219 3.86 -2.86 1.73
CA ARG A 219 4.91 -2.77 0.72
C ARG A 219 6.23 -2.52 1.45
N PRO A 220 7.38 -2.87 0.85
CA PRO A 220 8.69 -2.63 1.47
C PRO A 220 8.89 -1.16 1.84
N SER A 221 8.61 -0.23 0.91
CA SER A 221 8.74 1.22 1.13
C SER A 221 7.52 1.90 1.75
N ALA A 222 6.35 1.25 1.76
CA ALA A 222 5.10 1.85 2.24
C ALA A 222 4.27 0.85 3.04
N LYS A 223 4.11 1.08 4.34
CA LYS A 223 3.23 0.27 5.20
C LYS A 223 2.19 1.17 5.82
N ILE A 224 0.94 0.72 5.90
CA ILE A 224 -0.16 1.43 6.56
C ILE A 224 -0.91 0.42 7.42
N HIS A 225 -0.91 0.64 8.74
CA HIS A 225 -1.61 -0.18 9.71
C HIS A 225 -2.61 0.65 10.51
N TYR A 226 -3.74 0.05 10.83
CA TYR A 226 -4.73 0.60 11.76
C TYR A 226 -4.77 -0.26 13.03
N ILE A 227 -4.62 0.36 14.19
CA ILE A 227 -4.42 -0.31 15.47
C ILE A 227 -5.55 0.07 16.41
N GLU A 228 -6.36 -0.89 16.84
CA GLU A 228 -7.45 -0.63 17.77
C GLU A 228 -6.94 -0.53 19.22
N ASN A 229 -7.48 0.42 19.99
CA ASN A 229 -7.17 0.64 21.40
C ASN A 229 -5.65 0.82 21.66
N PHE A 230 -5.00 1.63 20.83
CA PHE A 230 -3.58 1.93 20.95
C PHE A 230 -3.27 2.87 22.11
N ILE A 231 -4.01 3.99 22.22
CA ILE A 231 -3.91 5.02 23.27
C ILE A 231 -5.08 4.91 24.24
N THR A 232 -4.94 5.22 25.52
CA THR A 232 -6.05 5.18 26.49
C THR A 232 -6.68 6.56 26.71
N GLN A 233 -7.83 6.59 27.38
CA GLN A 233 -8.48 7.84 27.80
C GLN A 233 -7.55 8.67 28.71
N GLU A 234 -6.92 8.03 29.69
CA GLU A 234 -6.02 8.71 30.64
C GLU A 234 -4.78 9.28 29.94
N GLU A 235 -4.25 8.58 28.95
CA GLU A 235 -3.14 9.06 28.13
C GLU A 235 -3.55 10.25 27.25
N CYS A 236 -4.74 10.19 26.65
CA CYS A 236 -5.30 11.34 25.94
C CYS A 236 -5.50 12.54 26.85
N ASP A 237 -6.07 12.33 28.04
CA ASP A 237 -6.30 13.40 29.00
C ASP A 237 -4.99 14.04 29.48
N ALA A 238 -3.96 13.23 29.74
CA ALA A 238 -2.64 13.73 30.12
C ALA A 238 -2.01 14.60 29.03
N VAL A 239 -1.99 14.12 27.78
CA VAL A 239 -1.47 14.88 26.63
C VAL A 239 -2.27 16.17 26.41
N HIS A 240 -3.59 16.12 26.55
CA HIS A 240 -4.43 17.30 26.35
C HIS A 240 -4.31 18.31 27.48
N GLU A 241 -4.11 17.87 28.72
CA GLU A 241 -3.84 18.76 29.86
C GLU A 241 -2.54 19.52 29.65
N GLU A 242 -1.47 18.80 29.29
CA GLU A 242 -0.15 19.39 29.04
C GLU A 242 -0.19 20.40 27.89
N ALA A 243 -0.92 20.09 26.81
CA ALA A 243 -1.05 20.99 25.67
C ALA A 243 -1.77 22.31 25.96
N LYS A 244 -2.63 22.41 26.99
CA LYS A 244 -3.63 23.49 27.11
C LYS A 244 -3.05 24.90 27.06
N GLU A 245 -1.89 25.10 27.70
CA GLU A 245 -1.28 26.43 27.82
C GLU A 245 -0.52 26.83 26.55
N ASP A 246 -0.07 25.84 25.76
CA ASP A 246 0.81 26.02 24.59
C ASP A 246 0.09 25.81 23.24
N LEU A 247 -1.25 25.76 23.22
CA LEU A 247 -2.02 25.61 21.98
C LEU A 247 -1.92 26.87 21.11
N GLU A 248 -1.15 26.77 20.04
CA GLU A 248 -0.99 27.78 18.99
C GLU A 248 -1.71 27.36 17.69
N ASP A 249 -1.81 28.28 16.73
CA ASP A 249 -2.36 27.95 15.40
C ASP A 249 -1.41 27.01 14.65
N ALA A 250 -1.95 25.98 13.99
CA ALA A 250 -1.14 24.92 13.40
C ALA A 250 -0.45 25.35 12.09
N THR A 251 0.81 24.94 11.92
CA THR A 251 1.67 25.25 10.76
C THR A 251 1.81 24.04 9.83
N VAL A 252 1.92 24.23 8.51
CA VAL A 252 2.09 23.13 7.53
C VAL A 252 3.57 22.72 7.45
N ALA A 253 3.83 21.41 7.43
CA ALA A 253 5.19 20.87 7.27
C ALA A 253 5.66 21.03 5.81
N ASP A 254 6.88 21.55 5.60
CA ASP A 254 7.44 21.80 4.27
C ASP A 254 8.29 20.64 3.71
N GLY A 255 8.34 19.51 4.43
CA GLY A 255 9.15 18.33 4.11
C GLY A 255 10.66 18.49 4.36
N LYS A 256 11.14 19.66 4.80
CA LYS A 256 12.56 19.99 5.02
C LYS A 256 12.88 20.38 6.47
N GLY A 257 11.96 20.05 7.39
CA GLY A 257 12.07 20.39 8.80
C GLY A 257 11.60 21.81 9.14
N GLY A 258 11.10 22.59 8.18
CA GLY A 258 10.48 23.89 8.40
C GLY A 258 8.96 23.79 8.55
N SER A 259 8.36 24.83 9.12
CA SER A 259 6.90 24.97 9.16
C SER A 259 6.47 26.37 8.74
N THR A 260 5.41 26.46 7.93
CA THR A 260 4.84 27.75 7.50
C THR A 260 3.41 27.89 7.99
N LEU A 261 3.05 29.10 8.44
CA LEU A 261 1.67 29.46 8.73
C LEU A 261 0.88 29.49 7.41
N ASP A 262 -0.09 28.60 7.28
CA ASP A 262 -1.04 28.59 6.17
C ASP A 262 -2.38 29.13 6.68
N GLU A 263 -2.90 30.21 6.08
CA GLU A 263 -4.21 30.78 6.44
C GLU A 263 -5.36 29.77 6.26
N ALA A 264 -5.15 28.69 5.49
CA ALA A 264 -6.10 27.59 5.34
C ALA A 264 -6.07 26.58 6.51
N ARG A 265 -4.98 26.49 7.28
CA ARG A 265 -4.85 25.55 8.41
C ARG A 265 -5.34 26.21 9.71
N LYS A 266 -6.61 25.94 10.05
CA LYS A 266 -7.30 26.55 11.22
C LYS A 266 -7.23 25.69 12.49
N ALA A 267 -6.55 24.56 12.43
CA ALA A 267 -6.32 23.66 13.54
C ALA A 267 -5.43 24.32 14.60
N LYS A 268 -5.50 23.82 15.84
CA LYS A 268 -4.57 24.18 16.91
C LYS A 268 -3.56 23.08 17.15
N GLN A 269 -2.33 23.41 17.51
CA GLN A 269 -1.30 22.43 17.87
C GLN A 269 -0.45 22.87 19.05
N ALA A 270 0.11 21.88 19.76
CA ALA A 270 1.14 22.07 20.78
C ALA A 270 2.12 20.90 20.71
N GLY A 271 3.42 21.18 20.82
CA GLY A 271 4.46 20.17 21.02
C GLY A 271 4.61 19.85 22.50
N ILE A 272 4.73 18.57 22.82
CA ILE A 272 4.86 18.07 24.18
C ILE A 272 6.14 17.27 24.28
N ALA A 273 7.13 17.87 24.96
CA ALA A 273 8.35 17.19 25.32
C ALA A 273 8.05 16.05 26.29
N VAL A 274 8.68 14.90 26.08
CA VAL A 274 8.45 13.71 26.90
C VAL A 274 9.48 13.64 28.03
N GLU A 275 9.00 13.64 29.28
CA GLU A 275 9.83 13.46 30.49
C GLU A 275 10.12 11.96 30.72
N TRP A 276 11.08 11.41 29.98
CA TRP A 276 11.42 9.98 29.96
C TRP A 276 11.79 9.39 31.32
N GLU A 277 12.37 10.17 32.22
CA GLU A 277 12.70 9.75 33.59
C GLU A 277 11.46 9.34 34.41
N LYS A 278 10.27 9.80 34.01
CA LYS A 278 9.00 9.46 34.67
C LYS A 278 8.36 8.18 34.15
N GLU A 279 8.87 7.57 33.06
CA GLU A 279 8.34 6.33 32.48
C GLU A 279 8.22 5.22 33.55
N ALA A 280 9.29 5.03 34.34
CA ALA A 280 9.34 4.00 35.39
C ALA A 280 8.30 4.21 36.50
N SER A 281 7.82 5.43 36.68
CA SER A 281 6.75 5.76 37.64
C SER A 281 5.34 5.61 37.06
N GLY A 282 5.22 5.25 35.78
CA GLY A 282 3.96 5.04 35.09
C GLY A 282 3.34 6.32 34.54
N ASP A 283 4.15 7.35 34.26
CA ASP A 283 3.68 8.56 33.61
C ASP A 283 3.01 8.23 32.26
N HIS A 284 1.82 8.80 32.05
CA HIS A 284 0.99 8.45 30.90
C HIS A 284 1.61 8.87 29.56
N ILE A 285 2.27 10.03 29.50
CA ILE A 285 2.85 10.56 28.27
C ILE A 285 4.10 9.74 27.91
N ALA A 286 4.98 9.49 28.87
CA ALA A 286 6.18 8.68 28.66
C ALA A 286 5.85 7.23 28.29
N VAL A 287 4.87 6.60 28.96
CA VAL A 287 4.43 5.23 28.66
C VAL A 287 3.76 5.13 27.28
N LEU A 288 2.99 6.13 26.87
CA LEU A 288 2.43 6.22 25.52
C LEU A 288 3.55 6.35 24.48
N SER A 289 4.49 7.28 24.70
CA SER A 289 5.60 7.51 23.77
C SER A 289 6.46 6.26 23.60
N ARG A 290 6.82 5.57 24.71
CA ARG A 290 7.50 4.26 24.64
C ARG A 290 6.75 3.27 23.76
N ARG A 291 5.42 3.20 23.88
CA ARG A 291 4.60 2.28 23.09
C ARG A 291 4.69 2.56 21.60
N VAL A 292 4.79 3.82 21.19
CA VAL A 292 5.02 4.20 19.78
C VAL A 292 6.31 3.59 19.27
N TYR A 293 7.45 3.82 19.94
CA TYR A 293 8.74 3.26 19.52
C TYR A 293 8.76 1.73 19.55
N MET A 294 8.12 1.11 20.54
CA MET A 294 7.98 -0.35 20.56
C MET A 294 7.20 -0.89 19.36
N TYR A 295 6.18 -0.18 18.91
CA TYR A 295 5.41 -0.58 17.74
C TYR A 295 6.20 -0.33 16.45
N THR A 296 6.86 0.83 16.33
CA THR A 296 7.72 1.14 15.19
C THR A 296 8.82 0.09 15.02
N ASN A 297 9.52 -0.29 16.09
CA ASN A 297 10.54 -1.35 16.06
C ASN A 297 9.99 -2.76 15.83
N TYR A 298 8.70 -2.98 16.09
CA TYR A 298 8.05 -4.22 15.72
C TYR A 298 7.78 -4.30 14.20
N VAL A 299 7.48 -3.17 13.57
CA VAL A 299 7.18 -3.09 12.13
C VAL A 299 8.43 -2.89 11.28
N LEU A 300 9.39 -2.11 11.76
CA LEU A 300 10.61 -1.71 11.05
C LEU A 300 11.86 -2.20 11.79
N PRO A 301 12.84 -2.81 11.10
CA PRO A 301 14.01 -3.41 11.71
C PRO A 301 15.15 -2.40 11.98
N PHE A 302 14.83 -1.16 12.36
CA PHE A 302 15.84 -0.11 12.59
C PHE A 302 16.33 -0.02 14.03
N ASN A 303 15.57 -0.58 14.99
CA ASN A 303 15.90 -0.52 16.42
C ASN A 303 16.15 0.93 16.91
N ILE A 304 15.20 1.81 16.60
CA ILE A 304 15.23 3.20 17.05
C ILE A 304 14.93 3.33 18.54
N ASP A 305 15.45 4.39 19.15
CA ASP A 305 15.10 4.85 20.49
C ASP A 305 14.48 6.25 20.42
N GLU A 306 14.17 6.79 21.59
CA GLU A 306 13.54 8.09 21.78
C GLU A 306 14.48 9.29 21.62
N ASP A 307 15.79 9.05 21.62
CA ASP A 307 16.78 10.12 21.76
C ASP A 307 16.79 11.01 20.52
N GLY A 308 16.78 12.32 20.74
CA GLY A 308 16.77 13.31 19.65
C GLY A 308 15.52 13.32 18.78
N GLN A 309 14.46 12.58 19.12
CA GLN A 309 13.20 12.52 18.36
C GLN A 309 12.36 13.78 18.54
N GLU A 310 11.41 13.98 17.63
CA GLU A 310 10.44 15.09 17.71
C GLU A 310 9.50 14.94 18.91
N ASP A 311 9.00 16.07 19.40
CA ASP A 311 7.98 16.10 20.45
C ASP A 311 6.69 15.39 20.01
N LEU A 312 5.90 14.93 20.98
CA LEU A 312 4.54 14.50 20.70
C LEU A 312 3.69 15.71 20.35
N MET A 313 3.02 15.68 19.20
CA MET A 313 2.17 16.79 18.77
C MET A 313 0.71 16.54 19.13
N SER A 314 0.15 17.38 19.99
CA SER A 314 -1.29 17.47 20.21
C SER A 314 -1.90 18.35 19.12
N ILE A 315 -2.81 17.84 18.31
CA ILE A 315 -3.43 18.59 17.20
C ILE A 315 -4.95 18.52 17.30
N GLN A 316 -5.62 19.66 17.20
CA GLN A 316 -7.07 19.80 17.40
C GLN A 316 -7.72 20.50 16.21
N TYR A 317 -8.72 19.84 15.62
CA TYR A 317 -9.53 20.34 14.53
C TYR A 317 -10.98 20.55 15.00
N PHE A 318 -11.61 21.62 14.51
CA PHE A 318 -12.93 22.06 14.96
C PHE A 318 -13.93 22.14 13.82
N GLY A 319 -15.07 21.48 13.99
CA GLY A 319 -16.18 21.52 13.04
C GLY A 319 -16.89 22.86 13.03
N ARG A 320 -17.06 23.43 11.83
CA ARG A 320 -17.65 24.76 11.60
C ARG A 320 -18.95 24.72 10.79
N GLY A 321 -19.44 23.52 10.48
CA GLY A 321 -20.63 23.28 9.66
C GLY A 321 -20.30 22.99 8.19
N LYS A 322 -21.24 22.34 7.50
CA LYS A 322 -21.07 21.86 6.11
C LYS A 322 -20.99 22.97 5.06
N ASP A 323 -21.46 24.16 5.41
CA ASP A 323 -21.48 25.32 4.52
C ASP A 323 -20.23 26.21 4.69
N ASP A 324 -19.25 25.82 5.52
CA ASP A 324 -17.98 26.54 5.62
C ASP A 324 -17.15 26.29 4.36
N GLU A 325 -16.82 27.37 3.63
CA GLU A 325 -16.01 27.32 2.40
C GLU A 325 -14.54 26.97 2.67
N ALA A 326 -14.10 27.04 3.93
CA ALA A 326 -12.75 26.69 4.35
C ALA A 326 -12.80 25.86 5.65
N PRO A 327 -13.29 24.60 5.58
CA PRO A 327 -13.41 23.75 6.75
C PRO A 327 -12.06 23.39 7.34
N ASP A 328 -12.04 23.03 8.62
CA ASP A 328 -10.82 22.62 9.30
C ASP A 328 -10.41 21.23 8.82
N GLN A 329 -9.29 21.16 8.11
CA GLN A 329 -8.78 19.98 7.43
C GLN A 329 -7.25 20.04 7.35
N TYR A 330 -6.65 18.94 6.90
CA TYR A 330 -5.25 18.94 6.54
C TYR A 330 -5.10 18.44 5.10
N GLN A 331 -4.70 19.34 4.22
CA GLN A 331 -4.59 19.11 2.78
C GLN A 331 -3.66 17.93 2.47
N PRO A 332 -3.78 17.31 1.28
CA PRO A 332 -2.84 16.29 0.82
C PRO A 332 -1.37 16.69 0.98
N HIS A 333 -0.60 15.86 1.65
CA HIS A 333 0.83 16.08 1.88
C HIS A 333 1.55 14.77 2.19
N CYS A 334 2.89 14.85 2.29
CA CYS A 334 3.74 13.81 2.85
C CYS A 334 4.41 14.34 4.12
N ASP A 335 4.53 13.51 5.16
CA ASP A 335 5.19 13.91 6.41
C ASP A 335 6.70 14.02 6.27
N GLY A 336 7.29 13.23 5.36
CA GLY A 336 8.68 13.30 4.90
C GLY A 336 8.75 13.17 3.38
N ASP A 337 9.95 12.94 2.85
CA ASP A 337 10.13 12.73 1.41
C ASP A 337 9.37 11.48 0.93
N CYS A 338 8.65 11.61 -0.18
CA CYS A 338 7.82 10.56 -0.78
C CYS A 338 7.96 10.53 -2.31
N ASP A 339 9.16 10.84 -2.82
CA ASP A 339 9.47 10.99 -4.24
C ASP A 339 10.26 9.81 -4.84
N GLY A 340 10.36 8.69 -4.10
CA GLY A 340 11.08 7.48 -4.51
C GLY A 340 12.60 7.61 -4.53
N ARG A 341 13.17 8.63 -3.87
CA ARG A 341 14.62 8.85 -3.81
C ARG A 341 15.28 8.15 -2.62
N PRO A 342 16.63 8.10 -2.58
CA PRO A 342 17.34 7.65 -1.38
C PRO A 342 16.96 8.51 -0.17
N PHE A 343 16.67 7.84 0.95
CA PHE A 343 16.40 8.45 2.24
C PHE A 343 17.62 9.23 2.73
N ARG A 344 17.38 10.38 3.38
CA ARG A 344 18.43 11.21 3.97
C ARG A 344 18.41 11.07 5.50
N ASP A 345 19.59 10.89 6.07
CA ASP A 345 19.75 10.73 7.51
C ASP A 345 19.21 11.96 8.27
N GLY A 346 18.52 11.73 9.38
CA GLY A 346 17.84 12.76 10.18
C GLY A 346 16.42 13.09 9.72
N GLU A 347 15.93 12.49 8.62
CA GLU A 347 14.56 12.72 8.15
C GLU A 347 13.53 11.82 8.84
N ARG A 348 12.26 12.21 8.71
CA ARG A 348 11.14 11.38 9.17
C ARG A 348 11.04 10.15 8.29
N MET A 349 10.72 9.01 8.88
CA MET A 349 10.59 7.73 8.17
C MET A 349 9.25 7.02 8.44
N ALA A 350 8.56 7.42 9.51
CA ALA A 350 7.28 6.88 9.90
C ALA A 350 6.48 7.89 10.73
N THR A 351 5.18 7.67 10.80
CA THR A 351 4.26 8.49 11.58
C THR A 351 3.28 7.59 12.33
N MET A 352 2.94 7.98 13.56
CA MET A 352 1.85 7.41 14.34
C MET A 352 0.82 8.51 14.64
N VAL A 353 -0.39 8.39 14.08
CA VAL A 353 -1.52 9.28 14.37
C VAL A 353 -2.48 8.57 15.32
N MET A 354 -2.67 9.09 16.52
CA MET A 354 -3.48 8.49 17.59
C MET A 354 -4.75 9.33 17.83
N TYR A 355 -5.93 8.71 17.87
CA TYR A 355 -7.20 9.41 17.92
C TYR A 355 -7.77 9.50 19.34
N CYS A 356 -7.75 10.69 19.95
CA CYS A 356 -8.29 10.93 21.28
C CYS A 356 -9.77 11.34 21.27
N GLU A 357 -10.13 12.23 20.36
CA GLU A 357 -11.51 12.63 20.10
C GLU A 357 -11.81 12.47 18.62
N ILE A 358 -13.01 11.96 18.30
CA ILE A 358 -13.46 11.78 16.92
C ILE A 358 -14.61 12.74 16.67
N PRO A 359 -14.65 13.37 15.49
CA PRO A 359 -15.72 14.29 15.19
C PRO A 359 -17.02 13.52 14.97
N LYS A 360 -18.13 14.23 15.12
CA LYS A 360 -19.45 13.69 14.82
C LYS A 360 -19.61 13.44 13.33
N VAL A 361 -19.04 14.32 12.50
CA VAL A 361 -19.10 14.26 11.03
C VAL A 361 -17.75 14.68 10.44
N GLY A 362 -17.22 13.88 9.52
CA GLY A 362 -15.97 14.14 8.81
C GLY A 362 -14.71 13.61 9.52
N GLY A 363 -13.54 14.20 9.23
CA GLY A 363 -12.30 13.94 9.96
C GLY A 363 -11.61 12.61 9.70
N ALA A 364 -11.94 11.89 8.63
CA ALA A 364 -11.23 10.69 8.21
C ALA A 364 -9.74 10.98 7.88
N THR A 365 -8.90 9.94 7.90
CA THR A 365 -7.56 9.98 7.35
C THR A 365 -7.58 9.26 6.01
N ASN A 366 -7.15 9.93 4.94
CA ASN A 366 -7.28 9.42 3.58
C ASN A 366 -5.90 9.28 2.94
N PHE A 367 -5.58 8.10 2.40
CA PHE A 367 -4.38 7.84 1.63
C PHE A 367 -4.79 7.65 0.17
N MET A 368 -4.92 8.76 -0.55
CA MET A 368 -5.58 8.81 -1.85
C MET A 368 -4.86 7.94 -2.88
N ASN A 369 -3.52 8.02 -2.91
CA ASN A 369 -2.69 7.21 -3.80
C ASN A 369 -2.78 5.72 -3.51
N ALA A 370 -3.01 5.33 -2.25
CA ALA A 370 -3.19 3.92 -1.89
C ALA A 370 -4.66 3.46 -2.01
N GLY A 371 -5.61 4.36 -2.27
CA GLY A 371 -7.05 4.06 -2.26
C GLY A 371 -7.56 3.61 -0.87
N ILE A 372 -6.93 4.10 0.20
CA ILE A 372 -7.24 3.68 1.58
C ILE A 372 -7.91 4.84 2.32
N HIS A 373 -9.13 4.60 2.77
CA HIS A 373 -9.90 5.52 3.60
C HIS A 373 -10.00 4.96 5.02
N ILE A 374 -9.62 5.76 6.03
CA ILE A 374 -9.68 5.36 7.44
C ILE A 374 -10.61 6.30 8.18
N LYS A 375 -11.79 5.78 8.55
CA LYS A 375 -12.70 6.42 9.48
C LYS A 375 -12.22 6.16 10.91
N PRO A 376 -11.79 7.20 11.65
CA PRO A 376 -11.16 7.01 12.95
C PRO A 376 -12.16 6.50 13.98
N LYS A 377 -11.69 5.64 14.88
CA LYS A 377 -12.36 5.33 16.15
C LYS A 377 -11.56 5.94 17.29
N LYS A 378 -12.27 6.34 18.36
CA LYS A 378 -11.61 6.73 19.61
C LYS A 378 -10.62 5.66 20.04
N TYR A 379 -9.47 6.11 20.52
CA TYR A 379 -8.37 5.32 21.07
C TYR A 379 -7.61 4.47 20.05
N ALA A 380 -8.02 4.46 18.79
CA ALA A 380 -7.26 3.80 17.74
C ALA A 380 -6.05 4.64 17.32
N ALA A 381 -5.16 4.03 16.54
CA ALA A 381 -4.06 4.73 15.89
C ALA A 381 -3.88 4.26 14.44
N THR A 382 -3.42 5.15 13.59
CA THR A 382 -2.96 4.85 12.23
C THR A 382 -1.45 5.00 12.20
N PHE A 383 -0.74 3.90 11.97
CA PHE A 383 0.69 3.89 11.74
C PHE A 383 0.96 3.83 10.25
N PHE A 384 1.92 4.59 9.76
CA PHE A 384 2.44 4.42 8.41
C PHE A 384 3.93 4.71 8.33
N SER A 385 4.62 3.98 7.46
CA SER A 385 6.05 4.15 7.19
C SER A 385 6.28 4.37 5.71
N TYR A 386 7.24 5.21 5.38
CA TYR A 386 7.55 5.67 4.01
C TYR A 386 9.03 5.47 3.67
N ILE A 387 9.61 4.39 4.18
CA ILE A 387 10.98 3.98 3.91
C ILE A 387 11.05 2.47 3.68
N ASN A 388 11.88 2.04 2.74
CA ASN A 388 12.26 0.63 2.58
C ASN A 388 13.48 0.32 3.44
N PRO A 389 13.37 -0.58 4.44
CA PRO A 389 14.48 -0.89 5.34
C PRO A 389 15.65 -1.63 4.71
N GLU A 390 15.46 -2.24 3.54
CA GLU A 390 16.53 -2.97 2.85
C GLU A 390 17.31 -2.06 1.88
N THR A 391 16.61 -1.15 1.20
CA THR A 391 17.20 -0.33 0.13
C THR A 391 17.45 1.11 0.56
N MET A 392 16.89 1.55 1.69
CA MET A 392 16.93 2.94 2.14
C MET A 392 16.37 3.92 1.10
N ILE A 393 15.35 3.48 0.35
CA ILE A 393 14.61 4.30 -0.62
C ILE A 393 13.26 4.65 0.01
N VAL A 394 12.87 5.93 -0.08
CA VAL A 394 11.56 6.38 0.41
C VAL A 394 10.42 5.90 -0.48
N ASP A 395 9.18 6.01 -0.02
CA ASP A 395 8.04 5.67 -0.85
C ASP A 395 7.86 6.63 -2.04
N ASP A 396 7.01 6.24 -3.00
CA ASP A 396 6.69 7.01 -4.21
C ASP A 396 5.31 7.68 -4.10
N GLY A 397 4.96 8.13 -2.90
CA GLY A 397 3.73 8.86 -2.60
C GLY A 397 2.54 7.99 -2.18
N LEU A 398 2.71 6.68 -1.98
CA LEU A 398 1.64 5.80 -1.49
C LEU A 398 1.15 6.19 -0.09
N THR A 399 2.01 6.77 0.74
CA THR A 399 1.63 7.28 2.06
C THR A 399 1.27 8.76 2.06
N ALA A 400 1.21 9.42 0.89
CA ALA A 400 0.65 10.75 0.79
C ALA A 400 -0.79 10.72 1.31
N HIS A 401 -1.11 11.62 2.23
CA HIS A 401 -2.34 11.55 2.98
C HIS A 401 -2.92 12.92 3.30
N SER A 402 -4.21 12.91 3.62
CA SER A 402 -4.94 14.08 4.09
C SER A 402 -5.77 13.76 5.32
N GLY A 403 -6.06 14.80 6.09
CA GLY A 403 -7.09 14.79 7.12
C GLY A 403 -8.34 15.42 6.54
N CYS A 404 -9.35 14.60 6.23
CA CYS A 404 -10.61 15.09 5.67
C CYS A 404 -11.24 16.19 6.56
N PRO A 405 -11.99 17.13 5.96
CA PRO A 405 -12.73 18.16 6.68
C PRO A 405 -13.48 17.66 7.91
N VAL A 406 -13.33 18.38 9.01
CA VAL A 406 -14.20 18.22 10.18
C VAL A 406 -15.40 19.14 10.01
N TRP A 407 -16.59 18.55 9.89
CA TRP A 407 -17.82 19.30 9.66
C TRP A 407 -18.56 19.59 10.96
N GLU A 408 -18.68 18.60 11.84
CA GLU A 408 -19.38 18.72 13.13
C GLU A 408 -18.58 18.05 14.25
N GLY A 409 -18.49 18.72 15.41
CA GLY A 409 -17.76 18.23 16.57
C GLY A 409 -16.28 18.62 16.53
N GLU A 410 -15.44 17.85 17.22
CA GLU A 410 -14.00 18.10 17.34
C GLU A 410 -13.24 16.82 17.00
N LYS A 411 -12.10 16.95 16.34
CA LYS A 411 -11.14 15.86 16.16
C LYS A 411 -9.88 16.24 16.93
N LYS A 412 -9.47 15.42 17.90
CA LYS A 412 -8.22 15.63 18.64
C LYS A 412 -7.33 14.42 18.48
N ILE A 413 -6.13 14.67 17.98
CA ILE A 413 -5.15 13.63 17.70
C ILE A 413 -3.85 13.92 18.42
N VAL A 414 -3.10 12.85 18.67
CA VAL A 414 -1.71 12.91 19.11
C VAL A 414 -0.88 12.30 18.00
N THR A 415 0.11 13.04 17.51
CA THR A 415 0.96 12.60 16.40
C THR A 415 2.39 12.49 16.87
N GLN A 416 3.02 11.35 16.60
CA GLN A 416 4.47 11.20 16.68
C GLN A 416 5.01 11.07 15.26
N TRP A 417 5.87 11.99 14.86
CA TRP A 417 6.75 11.79 13.72
C TRP A 417 8.02 11.09 14.20
N ILE A 418 8.42 10.05 13.50
CA ILE A 418 9.56 9.22 13.87
C ILE A 418 10.66 9.43 12.85
N ARG A 419 11.85 9.82 13.33
CA ARG A 419 13.05 10.02 12.51
C ARG A 419 14.02 8.86 12.62
N LEU A 420 14.85 8.72 11.58
CA LEU A 420 15.99 7.81 11.57
C LEU A 420 17.27 8.63 11.42
N GLY A 421 18.31 8.31 12.20
CA GLY A 421 19.58 9.04 12.18
C GLY A 421 19.59 10.29 13.07
N VAL A 422 18.77 10.31 14.13
CA VAL A 422 18.81 11.32 15.19
C VAL A 422 19.23 10.65 16.50
N ASP A 423 19.86 11.41 17.39
CA ASP A 423 20.30 10.98 18.73
C ASP A 423 20.42 12.18 19.68
N GLU A 424 20.90 11.96 20.91
CA GLU A 424 21.12 13.02 21.91
C GLU A 424 22.09 14.12 21.43
N ASP A 425 23.12 13.75 20.67
CA ASP A 425 24.17 14.68 20.19
C ASP A 425 23.73 15.41 18.91
N THR A 426 22.85 14.79 18.12
CA THR A 426 22.31 15.28 16.85
C THR A 426 20.78 15.18 16.85
N PRO A 427 20.08 15.99 17.67
CA PRO A 427 18.63 15.96 17.74
C PRO A 427 18.00 16.44 16.43
N TRP A 428 16.71 16.14 16.26
CA TRP A 428 15.94 16.43 15.05
C TRP A 428 16.04 17.89 14.58
N ASP A 429 16.15 18.84 15.49
CA ASP A 429 16.19 20.27 15.19
C ASP A 429 17.58 20.74 14.72
N SER A 430 18.59 19.87 14.76
CA SER A 430 19.88 20.04 14.09
C SER A 430 19.74 20.04 12.57
N PHE A 431 18.68 19.43 12.05
CA PHE A 431 18.37 19.33 10.62
C PHE A 431 17.39 20.42 10.16
N ASP A 432 16.90 21.28 11.07
CA ASP A 432 16.00 22.37 10.72
C ASP A 432 16.77 23.51 10.05
N THR A 433 16.61 23.61 8.72
CA THR A 433 17.26 24.64 7.91
C THR A 433 16.64 26.03 8.04
N SER A 434 15.46 26.16 8.66
CA SER A 434 14.79 27.45 8.88
C SER A 434 15.55 28.35 9.85
N LYS A 435 16.31 27.76 10.78
CA LYS A 435 17.17 28.47 11.75
C LYS A 435 18.39 29.15 11.11
N PHE A 436 18.69 28.86 9.84
CA PHE A 436 19.84 29.40 9.10
C PHE A 436 19.48 30.43 8.01
N GLN A 437 18.20 30.81 7.88
CA GLN A 437 17.79 31.92 7.02
C GLN A 437 17.94 33.24 7.78
N CYS A 438 19.11 33.88 7.65
CA CYS A 438 19.36 35.26 8.10
C CYS A 438 18.71 36.31 7.20
#